data_AF-A0AAE9NIY1-F1
#
_entry.id   AF-A0AAE9NIY1-F1
#
_cell.length_a   1.000
_cell.length_b   1.000
_cell.length_c   1.000
_cell.angle_alpha   90.00
_cell.angle_beta   90.00
_cell.angle_gamma   90.00
#
_symmetry.space_group_name_H-M   'P 1'
#
loop_
_entity.id
_entity.type
_entity.pdbx_description
1 polymer ?
#
loop_
_entity_poly.entity_id
_entity_poly.type
_entity_poly.pdbx_seq_one_letter_code
_entity_poly.pdbx_strand_id
1 'polypeptide(L)'
;MSGLFARVDSLRDEYVAAKPWPHIVVNDAFPERLLDMAAAECTALQEARLITTNTDCLVKQEISDGLGTATQHLLNLVDSARFREFISAVTGVRDLLCDPTHKFAGIHRTPPGGFTKIHRDFEVHPTTGLFHRVNLLVYLNRDWPEAYGGSLELWPADMSALGCRIFPRFNTMILWETHGATLHGLPDPVTCPPDRMRLSVASYYYTTTRRVAASGERRVRYWAARPGEDQAIERMCWQDHLRTLIPDPLYNVLRSARDRISGVRRSKEPKLASFSGNSRIDQ
;
A
#
# COMPACT_ATOMS: atom_id res chain seq x y z
N MET A 1 15.03 -20.92 -2.38
CA MET A 1 14.50 -20.45 -1.08
C MET A 1 15.21 -21.02 0.15
N SER A 2 16.02 -22.09 0.04
CA SER A 2 16.77 -22.64 1.19
C SER A 2 17.60 -21.59 1.94
N GLY A 3 18.20 -20.64 1.20
CA GLY A 3 18.97 -19.53 1.80
C GLY A 3 18.14 -18.53 2.60
N LEU A 4 16.86 -18.32 2.29
CA LEU A 4 15.99 -17.41 3.06
C LEU A 4 15.71 -17.97 4.45
N PHE A 5 15.25 -19.23 4.50
CA PHE A 5 14.89 -19.88 5.76
C PHE A 5 16.10 -20.15 6.66
N ALA A 6 17.29 -20.37 6.08
CA ALA A 6 18.53 -20.55 6.84
C ALA A 6 18.97 -19.29 7.60
N ARG A 7 18.47 -18.10 7.22
CA ARG A 7 18.81 -16.80 7.82
C ARG A 7 17.84 -16.36 8.90
N VAL A 8 16.94 -17.23 9.36
CA VAL A 8 15.81 -16.85 10.24
C VAL A 8 16.25 -16.11 11.51
N ASP A 9 17.33 -16.54 12.18
CA ASP A 9 17.80 -15.90 13.41
C ASP A 9 18.38 -14.51 13.14
N SER A 10 19.23 -14.37 12.11
CA SER A 10 19.74 -13.05 11.67
C SER A 10 18.61 -12.12 11.27
N LEU A 11 17.60 -12.62 10.55
CA LEU A 11 16.45 -11.81 10.12
C LEU A 11 15.56 -11.41 11.30
N ARG A 12 15.46 -12.24 12.34
CA ARG A 12 14.78 -11.85 13.59
C ARG A 12 15.53 -10.71 14.29
N ASP A 13 16.85 -10.78 14.36
CA ASP A 13 17.65 -9.72 14.97
C ASP A 13 17.52 -8.41 14.18
N GLU A 14 17.60 -8.48 12.85
CA GLU A 14 17.34 -7.36 11.94
C GLU A 14 15.92 -6.79 12.15
N TYR A 15 14.92 -7.66 12.23
CA TYR A 15 13.52 -7.29 12.45
C TYR A 15 13.34 -6.45 13.72
N VAL A 16 13.85 -6.94 14.85
CA VAL A 16 13.69 -6.28 16.15
C VAL A 16 14.48 -4.97 16.21
N ALA A 17 15.66 -4.92 15.59
CA ALA A 17 16.51 -3.73 15.61
C ALA A 17 16.00 -2.61 14.70
N ALA A 18 15.20 -2.94 13.68
CA ALA A 18 14.78 -1.99 12.66
C ALA A 18 13.97 -0.81 13.20
N LYS A 19 14.15 0.35 12.56
CA LYS A 19 13.47 1.62 12.87
C LYS A 19 12.78 2.16 11.61
N PRO A 20 11.61 2.81 11.71
CA PRO A 20 11.00 3.35 12.93
C PRO A 20 10.23 2.33 13.77
N TRP A 21 9.93 1.16 13.21
CA TRP A 21 9.27 0.04 13.86
C TRP A 21 9.79 -1.28 13.27
N PRO A 22 9.57 -2.43 13.93
CA PRO A 22 10.11 -3.70 13.48
C PRO A 22 9.70 -4.11 12.05
N HIS A 23 10.68 -4.33 11.19
CA HIS A 23 10.48 -4.75 9.79
C HIS A 23 11.76 -5.38 9.25
N ILE A 24 11.63 -6.17 8.18
CA ILE A 24 12.79 -6.61 7.38
C ILE A 24 12.60 -6.27 5.92
N VAL A 25 13.72 -6.07 5.25
CA VAL A 25 13.82 -5.90 3.79
C VAL A 25 14.81 -6.95 3.28
N VAL A 26 14.31 -7.93 2.54
CA VAL A 26 15.14 -9.01 1.99
C VAL A 26 15.23 -8.87 0.49
N ASN A 27 16.46 -8.63 0.06
CA ASN A 27 16.84 -8.62 -1.34
C ASN A 27 17.06 -10.04 -1.84
N ASP A 28 16.62 -10.29 -3.08
CA ASP A 28 16.86 -11.54 -3.81
C ASP A 28 16.22 -12.76 -3.12
N ALA A 29 15.01 -12.55 -2.59
CA ALA A 29 14.28 -13.51 -1.75
C ALA A 29 13.75 -14.73 -2.52
N PHE A 30 13.42 -14.55 -3.81
CA PHE A 30 12.79 -15.57 -4.65
C PHE A 30 13.62 -15.87 -5.91
N PRO A 31 13.42 -17.03 -6.55
CA PRO A 31 14.02 -17.30 -7.85
C PRO A 31 13.55 -16.26 -8.89
N GLU A 32 14.49 -15.56 -9.54
CA GLU A 32 14.15 -14.47 -10.47
C GLU A 32 13.18 -14.89 -11.57
N ARG A 33 13.36 -16.09 -12.14
CA ARG A 33 12.48 -16.63 -13.18
C ARG A 33 11.01 -16.66 -12.76
N LEU A 34 10.71 -16.98 -11.50
CA LEU A 34 9.34 -16.98 -10.99
C LEU A 34 8.78 -15.55 -10.98
N LEU A 35 9.57 -14.59 -10.52
CA LEU A 35 9.15 -13.19 -10.44
C LEU A 35 9.04 -12.53 -11.81
N ASP A 36 9.88 -12.90 -12.79
CA ASP A 36 9.75 -12.43 -14.17
C ASP A 36 8.44 -12.93 -14.80
N MET A 37 8.10 -14.20 -14.59
CA MET A 37 6.83 -14.76 -15.07
C MET A 37 5.64 -14.08 -14.38
N ALA A 38 5.71 -13.87 -13.06
CA ALA A 38 4.67 -13.15 -12.32
C ALA A 38 4.54 -11.69 -12.80
N ALA A 39 5.66 -11.00 -13.07
CA ALA A 39 5.65 -9.64 -13.59
C ALA A 39 5.01 -9.57 -14.99
N ALA A 40 5.33 -10.52 -15.87
CA ALA A 40 4.71 -10.60 -17.20
C ALA A 40 3.19 -10.83 -17.12
N GLU A 41 2.74 -11.73 -16.23
CA GLU A 41 1.32 -11.95 -15.95
C GLU A 41 0.66 -10.68 -15.38
N CYS A 42 1.34 -9.98 -14.47
CA CYS A 42 0.88 -8.71 -13.94
C CYS A 42 0.68 -7.70 -15.06
N THR A 43 1.63 -7.50 -15.97
CA THR A 43 1.50 -6.51 -17.05
C THR A 43 0.43 -6.88 -18.09
N ALA A 44 0.20 -8.17 -18.34
CA ALA A 44 -0.76 -8.64 -19.35
C ALA A 44 -2.24 -8.62 -18.91
N LEU A 45 -2.51 -8.41 -17.62
CA LEU A 45 -3.85 -8.41 -17.04
C LEU A 45 -4.67 -7.19 -17.52
N GLN A 46 -5.87 -7.47 -18.03
CA GLN A 46 -6.81 -6.48 -18.58
C GLN A 46 -7.35 -5.52 -17.53
N GLU A 47 -7.39 -4.22 -17.85
CA GLU A 47 -7.88 -3.17 -16.94
C GLU A 47 -9.31 -3.40 -16.45
N ALA A 48 -10.17 -3.99 -17.27
CA ALA A 48 -11.56 -4.29 -16.92
C ALA A 48 -11.72 -5.25 -15.72
N ARG A 49 -10.66 -6.00 -15.38
CA ARG A 49 -10.64 -6.91 -14.23
C ARG A 49 -10.05 -6.28 -12.97
N LEU A 50 -9.48 -5.08 -13.08
CA LEU A 50 -8.80 -4.41 -11.98
C LEU A 50 -9.77 -3.55 -11.18
N ILE A 51 -9.67 -3.64 -9.85
CA ILE A 51 -10.31 -2.69 -8.97
C ILE A 51 -9.44 -1.44 -8.95
N THR A 52 -9.90 -0.37 -9.62
CA THR A 52 -9.19 0.91 -9.63
C THR A 52 -9.73 1.81 -8.53
N THR A 53 -8.86 2.26 -7.64
CA THR A 53 -9.16 3.28 -6.65
C THR A 53 -8.48 4.59 -7.07
N ASN A 54 -9.27 5.66 -7.14
CA ASN A 54 -8.79 7.00 -7.47
C ASN A 54 -9.47 8.00 -6.52
N THR A 55 -8.73 8.41 -5.49
CA THR A 55 -9.15 9.36 -4.46
C THR A 55 -8.02 10.35 -4.17
N ASP A 56 -8.32 11.37 -3.38
CA ASP A 56 -7.31 12.35 -2.93
C ASP A 56 -6.17 11.71 -2.09
N CYS A 57 -6.38 10.51 -1.54
CA CYS A 57 -5.41 9.80 -0.71
C CYS A 57 -4.76 8.59 -1.40
N LEU A 58 -5.34 8.10 -2.49
CA LEU A 58 -4.97 6.83 -3.09
C LEU A 58 -5.31 6.76 -4.58
N VAL A 59 -4.31 6.50 -5.40
CA VAL A 59 -4.45 6.17 -6.82
C VAL A 59 -3.70 4.86 -7.09
N LYS A 60 -4.42 3.74 -7.13
CA LYS A 60 -3.87 2.39 -7.37
C LYS A 60 -4.88 1.46 -8.04
N GLN A 61 -4.37 0.35 -8.56
CA GLN A 61 -5.14 -0.77 -9.06
C GLN A 61 -4.81 -2.03 -8.26
N GLU A 62 -5.81 -2.84 -7.96
CA GLU A 62 -5.66 -4.10 -7.23
C GLU A 62 -6.49 -5.24 -7.84
N ILE A 63 -5.98 -6.47 -7.73
CA ILE A 63 -6.67 -7.69 -8.15
C ILE A 63 -6.15 -8.89 -7.37
N SER A 64 -7.06 -9.78 -6.97
CA SER A 64 -6.74 -11.03 -6.27
C SER A 64 -7.34 -12.26 -6.93
N ASP A 65 -8.19 -12.10 -7.95
CA ASP A 65 -8.83 -13.19 -8.68
C ASP A 65 -8.24 -13.42 -10.07
N GLY A 66 -8.45 -14.65 -10.59
CA GLY A 66 -8.03 -15.12 -11.92
C GLY A 66 -6.63 -14.63 -12.31
N LEU A 67 -5.71 -14.75 -11.35
CA LEU A 67 -4.29 -14.46 -11.48
C LEU A 67 -3.64 -15.51 -12.38
N GLY A 68 -2.48 -15.22 -12.97
CA GLY A 68 -1.76 -16.21 -13.75
C GLY A 68 -1.11 -17.30 -12.88
N THR A 69 -0.56 -18.34 -13.52
CA THR A 69 -0.02 -19.51 -12.82
C THR A 69 1.21 -19.16 -11.98
N ALA A 70 2.10 -18.30 -12.48
CA ALA A 70 3.30 -17.89 -11.75
C ALA A 70 2.94 -17.05 -10.51
N THR A 71 2.00 -16.12 -10.66
CA THR A 71 1.50 -15.30 -9.55
C THR A 71 0.82 -16.15 -8.49
N GLN A 72 -0.06 -17.09 -8.89
CA GLN A 72 -0.68 -18.03 -7.96
C GLN A 72 0.36 -18.92 -7.26
N HIS A 73 1.39 -19.38 -7.99
CA HIS A 73 2.47 -20.16 -7.40
C HIS A 73 3.26 -19.36 -6.35
N LEU A 74 3.56 -18.09 -6.62
CA LEU A 74 4.20 -17.19 -5.65
C LEU A 74 3.34 -17.01 -4.39
N LEU A 75 2.04 -16.75 -4.55
CA LEU A 75 1.10 -16.59 -3.43
C LEU A 75 1.00 -17.88 -2.60
N ASN A 76 0.78 -19.03 -3.24
CA ASN A 76 0.72 -20.33 -2.57
C ASN A 76 2.01 -20.66 -1.80
N LEU A 77 3.16 -20.21 -2.33
CA LEU A 77 4.45 -20.40 -1.70
C LEU A 77 4.58 -19.55 -0.42
N VAL A 78 4.18 -18.27 -0.44
CA VAL A 78 4.23 -17.40 0.75
C VAL A 78 3.12 -17.72 1.76
N ASP A 79 2.04 -18.38 1.34
CA ASP A 79 0.96 -18.86 2.22
C ASP A 79 1.21 -20.26 2.81
N SER A 80 2.20 -20.98 2.28
CA SER A 80 2.52 -22.33 2.73
C SER A 80 2.83 -22.37 4.24
N ALA A 81 2.52 -23.51 4.88
CA ALA A 81 2.74 -23.67 6.33
C ALA A 81 4.19 -23.34 6.72
N ARG A 82 5.16 -23.83 5.95
CA ARG A 82 6.59 -23.56 6.14
C ARG A 82 6.92 -22.06 6.07
N PHE A 83 6.31 -21.32 5.15
CA PHE A 83 6.56 -19.89 5.03
C PHE A 83 5.91 -19.10 6.17
N ARG A 84 4.70 -19.49 6.59
CA ARG A 84 4.05 -18.93 7.79
C ARG A 84 4.84 -19.20 9.07
N GLU A 85 5.40 -20.40 9.23
CA GLU A 85 6.33 -20.73 10.33
C GLU A 85 7.57 -19.82 10.31
N PHE A 86 8.15 -19.58 9.13
CA PHE A 86 9.25 -18.62 8.97
C PHE A 86 8.85 -17.20 9.38
N ILE A 87 7.68 -16.71 8.93
CA ILE A 87 7.17 -15.38 9.31
C ILE A 87 6.97 -15.32 10.83
N SER A 88 6.35 -16.34 11.43
CA SER A 88 6.17 -16.42 12.88
C SER A 88 7.51 -16.43 13.62
N ALA A 89 8.51 -17.12 13.09
CA ALA A 89 9.85 -17.15 13.68
C ALA A 89 10.54 -15.79 13.60
N VAL A 90 10.42 -15.05 12.49
CA VAL A 90 11.03 -13.70 12.37
C VAL A 90 10.29 -12.68 13.23
N THR A 91 8.96 -12.63 13.14
CA THR A 91 8.15 -11.56 13.72
C THR A 91 7.75 -11.79 15.17
N GLY A 92 7.80 -13.05 15.63
CA GLY A 92 7.23 -13.47 16.92
C GLY A 92 5.71 -13.63 16.92
N VAL A 93 5.02 -13.35 15.81
CA VAL A 93 3.57 -13.50 15.70
C VAL A 93 3.21 -14.96 15.43
N ARG A 94 2.59 -15.63 16.41
CA ARG A 94 2.18 -17.04 16.31
C ARG A 94 0.81 -17.21 15.66
N ASP A 95 0.53 -18.45 15.25
CA ASP A 95 -0.79 -18.91 14.80
C ASP A 95 -1.34 -18.15 13.58
N LEU A 96 -0.44 -17.78 12.67
CA LEU A 96 -0.78 -17.02 11.46
C LEU A 96 -1.65 -17.83 10.50
N LEU A 97 -2.76 -17.23 10.11
CA LEU A 97 -3.66 -17.68 9.05
C LEU A 97 -3.44 -16.82 7.81
N CYS A 98 -3.55 -17.41 6.62
CA CYS A 98 -3.59 -16.67 5.35
C CYS A 98 -5.04 -16.51 4.87
N ASP A 99 -5.30 -15.49 4.06
CA ASP A 99 -6.55 -15.38 3.30
C ASP A 99 -6.36 -16.06 1.93
N PRO A 100 -6.96 -17.23 1.67
CA PRO A 100 -6.80 -17.91 0.39
C PRO A 100 -7.33 -17.11 -0.81
N THR A 101 -8.22 -16.13 -0.57
CA THR A 101 -8.76 -15.27 -1.62
C THR A 101 -7.87 -14.05 -1.92
N HIS A 102 -6.88 -13.79 -1.07
CA HIS A 102 -5.98 -12.63 -1.14
C HIS A 102 -6.71 -11.30 -1.32
N LYS A 103 -7.93 -11.19 -0.78
CA LYS A 103 -8.76 -10.00 -0.94
C LYS A 103 -8.07 -8.82 -0.27
N PHE A 104 -8.01 -7.68 -0.96
CA PHE A 104 -7.22 -6.49 -0.57
C PHE A 104 -5.68 -6.65 -0.64
N ALA A 105 -5.20 -7.88 -0.82
CA ALA A 105 -3.80 -8.22 -1.10
C ALA A 105 -3.64 -8.50 -2.61
N GLY A 106 -2.92 -9.56 -2.99
CA GLY A 106 -2.79 -9.99 -4.39
C GLY A 106 -1.85 -9.07 -5.18
N ILE A 107 -2.17 -8.79 -6.45
CA ILE A 107 -1.38 -7.86 -7.27
C ILE A 107 -1.83 -6.44 -6.97
N HIS A 108 -0.87 -5.56 -6.73
CA HIS A 108 -1.06 -4.11 -6.76
C HIS A 108 -0.27 -3.50 -7.93
N ARG A 109 -0.92 -2.57 -8.64
CA ARG A 109 -0.26 -1.68 -9.59
C ARG A 109 -0.46 -0.23 -9.17
N THR A 110 0.62 0.53 -9.25
CA THR A 110 0.58 1.99 -9.14
C THR A 110 0.91 2.55 -10.53
N PRO A 111 -0.08 3.12 -11.25
CA PRO A 111 0.16 3.72 -12.55
C PRO A 111 0.99 5.01 -12.44
N PRO A 112 1.45 5.60 -13.56
CA PRO A 112 1.99 6.95 -13.57
C PRO A 112 1.03 7.95 -12.91
N GLY A 113 1.56 8.83 -12.07
CA GLY A 113 0.79 9.72 -11.21
C GLY A 113 0.16 9.05 -9.99
N GLY A 114 0.27 7.72 -9.86
CA GLY A 114 -0.30 6.95 -8.77
C GLY A 114 0.47 7.11 -7.45
N PHE A 115 -0.25 7.10 -6.33
CA PHE A 115 0.30 7.26 -4.98
C PHE A 115 -0.61 6.60 -3.94
N THR A 116 -0.08 6.43 -2.73
CA THR A 116 -0.83 6.06 -1.52
C THR A 116 -0.29 6.89 -0.37
N LYS A 117 -1.10 7.80 0.18
CA LYS A 117 -0.70 8.64 1.32
C LYS A 117 -0.35 7.80 2.55
N ILE A 118 0.35 8.41 3.51
CA ILE A 118 0.77 7.70 4.72
C ILE A 118 -0.47 7.26 5.49
N HIS A 119 -0.50 6.00 5.88
CA HIS A 119 -1.63 5.37 6.55
C HIS A 119 -1.19 4.26 7.49
N ARG A 120 -2.12 3.83 8.34
CA ARG A 120 -2.11 2.50 8.95
C ARG A 120 -3.10 1.60 8.21
N ASP A 121 -2.88 0.29 8.27
CA ASP A 121 -3.82 -0.65 7.67
C ASP A 121 -5.11 -0.80 8.47
N PHE A 122 -6.07 -1.48 7.82
CA PHE A 122 -7.23 -2.04 8.48
C PHE A 122 -6.81 -3.12 9.48
N GLU A 123 -7.48 -3.13 10.63
CA GLU A 123 -7.18 -4.05 11.73
C GLU A 123 -7.99 -5.36 11.64
N VAL A 124 -9.16 -5.31 11.01
CA VAL A 124 -10.09 -6.45 10.94
C VAL A 124 -10.40 -6.69 9.48
N HIS A 125 -10.21 -7.93 9.03
CA HIS A 125 -10.58 -8.33 7.68
C HIS A 125 -12.10 -8.17 7.49
N PRO A 126 -12.57 -7.35 6.52
CA PRO A 126 -13.98 -7.00 6.37
C PRO A 126 -14.94 -8.19 6.23
N THR A 127 -14.50 -9.28 5.57
CA THR A 127 -15.34 -10.46 5.33
C THR A 127 -15.21 -11.55 6.40
N THR A 128 -13.99 -11.92 6.81
CA THR A 128 -13.77 -13.02 7.75
C THR A 128 -13.80 -12.62 9.22
N GLY A 129 -13.67 -11.33 9.54
CA GLY A 129 -13.57 -10.84 10.92
C GLY A 129 -12.23 -11.16 11.60
N LEU A 130 -11.28 -11.77 10.89
CA LEU A 130 -9.95 -12.06 11.44
C LEU A 130 -9.15 -10.78 11.65
N PHE A 131 -8.28 -10.78 12.64
CA PHE A 131 -7.43 -9.64 12.95
C PHE A 131 -6.20 -9.63 12.05
N HIS A 132 -5.98 -8.56 11.31
CA HIS A 132 -4.82 -8.36 10.45
C HIS A 132 -3.57 -8.18 11.31
N ARG A 133 -2.53 -8.96 11.02
CA ARG A 133 -1.31 -9.01 11.82
C ARG A 133 -0.06 -8.72 11.05
N VAL A 134 0.15 -9.30 9.87
CA VAL A 134 1.43 -9.17 9.18
C VAL A 134 1.20 -8.87 7.71
N ASN A 135 1.94 -7.89 7.20
CA ASN A 135 2.04 -7.62 5.77
C ASN A 135 3.31 -8.25 5.20
N LEU A 136 3.17 -8.86 4.03
CA LEU A 136 4.29 -9.23 3.16
C LEU A 136 4.08 -8.58 1.80
N LEU A 137 5.10 -7.88 1.30
CA LEU A 137 5.15 -7.32 -0.06
C LEU A 137 6.35 -7.89 -0.81
N VAL A 138 6.18 -8.15 -2.09
CA VAL A 138 7.26 -8.51 -3.03
C VAL A 138 7.22 -7.58 -4.23
N TYR A 139 8.32 -6.90 -4.51
CA TYR A 139 8.43 -6.01 -5.67
C TYR A 139 8.86 -6.73 -6.94
N LEU A 140 8.21 -6.38 -8.05
CA LEU A 140 8.39 -6.98 -9.36
C LEU A 140 9.01 -6.02 -10.40
N ASN A 141 9.61 -4.91 -9.95
CA ASN A 141 10.04 -3.82 -10.83
C ASN A 141 11.47 -4.01 -11.31
N ARG A 142 11.65 -4.72 -12.42
CA ARG A 142 12.94 -4.82 -13.12
C ARG A 142 13.28 -3.50 -13.80
N ASP A 143 14.56 -3.14 -13.77
CA ASP A 143 15.11 -1.92 -14.40
C ASP A 143 14.32 -0.66 -14.08
N TRP A 144 14.04 -0.44 -12.78
CA TRP A 144 13.28 0.70 -12.26
C TRP A 144 14.22 1.84 -11.86
N PRO A 145 14.36 2.92 -12.66
CA PRO A 145 15.24 4.03 -12.33
C PRO A 145 14.76 4.80 -11.10
N GLU A 146 15.68 5.29 -10.28
CA GLU A 146 15.35 6.06 -9.08
C GLU A 146 14.47 7.30 -9.36
N ALA A 147 14.67 7.93 -10.52
CA ALA A 147 13.89 9.06 -10.98
C ALA A 147 12.38 8.78 -11.11
N TYR A 148 11.96 7.50 -11.17
CA TYR A 148 10.55 7.12 -11.24
C TYR A 148 9.85 7.18 -9.86
N GLY A 149 10.61 7.28 -8.78
CA GLY A 149 10.09 7.29 -7.42
C GLY A 149 9.37 6.00 -7.04
N GLY A 150 8.29 6.11 -6.26
CA GLY A 150 7.50 4.97 -5.80
C GLY A 150 8.11 4.21 -4.62
N SER A 151 8.96 4.85 -3.83
CA SER A 151 9.46 4.22 -2.59
C SER A 151 8.35 4.07 -1.56
N LEU A 152 8.39 2.97 -0.81
CA LEU A 152 7.60 2.85 0.42
C LEU A 152 8.32 3.65 1.51
N GLU A 153 7.61 4.57 2.15
CA GLU A 153 8.07 5.32 3.30
C GLU A 153 7.48 4.73 4.56
N LEU A 154 8.32 4.55 5.58
CA LEU A 154 7.93 4.12 6.93
C LEU A 154 8.16 5.28 7.88
N TRP A 155 7.13 5.61 8.65
CA TRP A 155 7.13 6.75 9.56
C TRP A 155 6.90 6.30 11.01
N PRO A 156 7.53 6.99 12.00
CA PRO A 156 7.17 6.83 13.40
C PRO A 156 5.74 7.33 13.63
N ALA A 157 5.11 6.84 14.71
CA ALA A 157 3.71 7.15 15.02
C ALA A 157 3.43 8.65 15.25
N ASP A 158 4.46 9.43 15.59
CA ASP A 158 4.37 10.88 15.78
C ASP A 158 4.59 11.70 14.51
N MET A 159 4.87 11.04 13.36
CA MET A 159 5.14 11.69 12.07
C MET A 159 6.29 12.72 12.12
N SER A 160 7.20 12.61 13.09
CA SER A 160 8.27 13.58 13.35
C SER A 160 9.26 13.74 12.18
N ALA A 161 9.66 12.62 11.58
CA ALA A 161 10.54 12.58 10.42
C ALA A 161 10.39 11.24 9.67
N LEU A 162 10.83 11.21 8.41
CA LEU A 162 10.92 9.97 7.64
C LEU A 162 11.87 9.00 8.35
N GLY A 163 11.36 7.83 8.73
CA GLY A 163 12.15 6.83 9.44
C GLY A 163 12.95 5.92 8.51
N CYS A 164 12.28 5.35 7.51
CA CYS A 164 12.90 4.45 6.54
C CYS A 164 12.27 4.64 5.16
N ARG A 165 13.07 4.53 4.10
CA ARG A 165 12.62 4.56 2.72
C ARG A 165 13.09 3.30 2.00
N ILE A 166 12.15 2.58 1.40
CA ILE A 166 12.41 1.31 0.73
C ILE A 166 12.06 1.46 -0.75
N PHE A 167 13.10 1.45 -1.58
CA PHE A 167 12.97 1.57 -3.03
C PHE A 167 12.36 0.30 -3.63
N PRO A 168 11.47 0.37 -4.65
CA PRO A 168 10.72 -0.79 -5.10
C PRO A 168 11.50 -1.70 -6.06
N ARG A 169 12.76 -2.01 -5.72
CA ARG A 169 13.68 -2.82 -6.53
C ARG A 169 13.10 -4.22 -6.77
N PHE A 170 13.34 -4.76 -7.97
CA PHE A 170 13.02 -6.15 -8.29
C PHE A 170 13.51 -7.13 -7.21
N ASN A 171 12.68 -8.12 -6.89
CA ASN A 171 12.99 -9.19 -5.93
C ASN A 171 13.32 -8.69 -4.51
N THR A 172 12.75 -7.54 -4.14
CA THR A 172 12.78 -7.05 -2.75
C THR A 172 11.50 -7.46 -2.05
N MET A 173 11.65 -8.28 -1.00
CA MET A 173 10.59 -8.66 -0.07
C MET A 173 10.61 -7.74 1.16
N ILE A 174 9.45 -7.30 1.62
CA ILE A 174 9.29 -6.52 2.85
C ILE A 174 8.30 -7.25 3.75
N LEU A 175 8.59 -7.32 5.05
CA LEU A 175 7.75 -7.99 6.04
C LEU A 175 7.66 -7.18 7.33
N TRP A 176 6.45 -6.96 7.84
CA TRP A 176 6.22 -6.29 9.13
C TRP A 176 4.91 -6.67 9.79
N GLU A 177 4.85 -6.62 11.13
CA GLU A 177 3.59 -6.66 11.87
C GLU A 177 2.85 -5.33 11.68
N THR A 178 1.58 -5.35 11.27
CA THR A 178 0.75 -4.14 11.13
C THR A 178 -0.07 -3.88 12.39
N HIS A 179 -0.04 -2.64 12.86
CA HIS A 179 -0.83 -2.18 13.99
C HIS A 179 -1.01 -0.65 13.96
N GLY A 180 -1.59 -0.07 15.01
CA GLY A 180 -2.01 1.34 15.04
C GLY A 180 -0.90 2.38 14.88
N ALA A 181 0.37 1.97 14.98
CA ALA A 181 1.56 2.82 14.96
C ALA A 181 2.51 2.53 13.79
N THR A 182 2.23 1.55 12.94
CA THR A 182 3.07 1.22 11.77
C THR A 182 2.63 2.00 10.56
N LEU A 183 2.91 3.30 10.58
CA LEU A 183 2.55 4.23 9.51
C LEU A 183 3.46 4.04 8.30
N HIS A 184 2.84 3.89 7.13
CA HIS A 184 3.56 3.71 5.88
C HIS A 184 2.76 4.18 4.67
N GLY A 185 3.43 4.35 3.53
CA GLY A 185 2.77 4.68 2.26
C GLY A 185 3.77 4.93 1.14
N LEU A 186 3.26 5.19 -0.06
CA LEU A 186 4.04 5.68 -1.21
C LEU A 186 3.50 7.07 -1.59
N PRO A 187 3.80 8.10 -0.78
CA PRO A 187 3.01 9.35 -0.76
C PRO A 187 3.28 10.27 -1.95
N ASP A 188 4.40 10.06 -2.65
CA ASP A 188 4.79 10.80 -3.84
C ASP A 188 4.33 10.07 -5.11
N PRO A 189 3.68 10.77 -6.06
CA PRO A 189 3.26 10.20 -7.32
C PRO A 189 4.40 9.54 -8.09
N VAL A 190 4.17 8.33 -8.58
CA VAL A 190 5.10 7.63 -9.47
C VAL A 190 5.23 8.40 -10.79
N THR A 191 6.45 8.58 -11.28
CA THR A 191 6.76 9.38 -12.50
C THR A 191 7.20 8.53 -13.68
N CYS A 192 6.97 7.21 -13.63
CA CYS A 192 7.31 6.30 -14.73
C CYS A 192 6.53 6.64 -16.02
N PRO A 193 7.05 6.26 -17.20
CA PRO A 193 6.35 6.47 -18.46
C PRO A 193 5.01 5.71 -18.55
N PRO A 194 4.10 6.10 -19.48
CA PRO A 194 2.76 5.53 -19.61
C PRO A 194 2.67 4.02 -19.84
N ASP A 195 3.72 3.39 -20.39
CA ASP A 195 3.81 1.97 -20.68
C ASP A 195 4.29 1.13 -19.48
N ARG A 196 4.55 1.77 -18.34
CA ARG A 196 5.11 1.16 -17.14
C ARG A 196 4.23 1.45 -15.93
N MET A 197 4.26 0.54 -14.97
CA MET A 197 3.61 0.71 -13.67
C MET A 197 4.51 0.15 -12.60
N ARG A 198 4.39 0.68 -11.38
CA ARG A 198 5.04 0.07 -10.21
C ARG A 198 4.21 -1.10 -9.74
N LEU A 199 4.82 -2.27 -9.69
CA LEU A 199 4.21 -3.56 -9.40
C LEU A 199 4.65 -4.12 -8.05
N SER A 200 3.71 -4.67 -7.31
CA SER A 200 3.97 -5.52 -6.15
C SER A 200 2.95 -6.65 -6.05
N VAL A 201 3.36 -7.76 -5.44
CA VAL A 201 2.46 -8.81 -4.95
C VAL A 201 2.46 -8.76 -3.43
N ALA A 202 1.27 -8.78 -2.84
CA ALA A 202 1.05 -8.71 -1.40
C ALA A 202 0.37 -10.00 -0.90
N SER A 203 0.76 -10.46 0.28
CA SER A 203 -0.04 -11.38 1.10
C SER A 203 -0.14 -10.83 2.53
N TYR A 204 -1.30 -11.02 3.14
CA TYR A 204 -1.64 -10.54 4.47
C TYR A 204 -1.98 -11.72 5.36
N TYR A 205 -1.49 -11.66 6.60
CA TYR A 205 -1.67 -12.75 7.56
C TYR A 205 -2.45 -12.28 8.78
N TYR A 206 -3.23 -13.19 9.32
CA TYR A 206 -4.26 -12.90 10.30
C TYR A 206 -4.18 -13.81 11.51
N THR A 207 -4.80 -13.39 12.61
CA THR A 207 -5.06 -14.24 13.78
C THR A 207 -6.53 -14.17 14.19
N THR A 208 -7.02 -15.19 14.88
CA THR A 208 -8.38 -15.20 15.46
C THR A 208 -8.50 -14.28 16.66
N THR A 209 -7.38 -14.02 17.35
CA THR A 209 -7.30 -13.13 18.49
C THR A 209 -6.71 -11.79 18.11
N ARG A 210 -7.24 -10.72 18.71
CA ARG A 210 -6.70 -9.37 18.58
C ARG A 210 -5.32 -9.27 19.22
N ARG A 211 -4.42 -8.50 18.62
CA ARG A 211 -3.14 -8.11 19.24
C ARG A 211 -3.41 -7.29 20.51
N VAL A 212 -2.70 -7.61 21.59
CA VAL A 212 -2.69 -6.77 22.79
C VAL A 212 -1.81 -5.56 22.50
N ALA A 213 -2.38 -4.36 22.57
CA ALA A 213 -1.63 -3.12 22.36
C ALA A 213 -0.53 -2.97 23.42
N ALA A 214 0.65 -2.49 23.00
CA ALA A 214 1.71 -2.19 23.95
C ALA A 214 1.32 -0.99 24.83
N SER A 215 1.85 -0.93 26.05
CA SER A 215 1.62 0.20 26.95
C SER A 215 2.09 1.50 26.28
N GLY A 216 1.22 2.52 26.25
CA GLY A 216 1.51 3.80 25.60
C GLY A 216 1.36 3.81 24.07
N GLU A 217 0.96 2.69 23.45
CA GLU A 217 0.70 2.64 22.01
C GLU A 217 -0.49 3.53 21.65
N ARG A 218 -0.22 4.62 20.92
CA ARG A 218 -1.25 5.52 20.41
C ARG A 218 -1.82 4.97 19.12
N ARG A 219 -3.16 4.88 19.07
CA ARG A 219 -3.87 4.59 17.82
C ARG A 219 -3.90 5.85 16.97
N VAL A 220 -3.19 5.84 15.85
CA VAL A 220 -3.21 6.95 14.90
C VAL A 220 -4.50 6.89 14.06
N ARG A 221 -4.88 8.03 13.48
CA ARG A 221 -5.93 8.08 12.44
C ARG A 221 -5.54 7.18 11.26
N TYR A 222 -6.52 6.80 10.44
CA TYR A 222 -6.26 5.89 9.32
C TYR A 222 -5.24 6.48 8.35
N TRP A 223 -5.42 7.75 7.97
CA TRP A 223 -4.46 8.54 7.20
C TRP A 223 -3.67 9.49 8.11
N ALA A 224 -2.42 9.74 7.76
CA ALA A 224 -1.54 10.69 8.42
C ALA A 224 -0.93 11.65 7.38
N ALA A 225 -0.91 12.94 7.66
CA ALA A 225 -0.29 13.92 6.78
C ALA A 225 1.22 13.98 7.05
N ARG A 226 2.05 14.02 5.99
CA ARG A 226 3.47 14.33 6.17
C ARG A 226 3.67 15.77 6.64
N PRO A 227 4.81 16.11 7.28
CA PRO A 227 5.19 17.50 7.49
C PRO A 227 5.10 18.30 6.18
N GLY A 228 4.30 19.37 6.19
CA GLY A 228 4.06 20.23 5.02
C GLY A 228 2.90 19.82 4.11
N GLU A 229 2.25 18.67 4.33
CA GLU A 229 1.02 18.30 3.62
C GLU A 229 -0.23 18.88 4.31
N ASP A 230 -1.33 18.97 3.56
CA ASP A 230 -2.62 19.41 4.09
C ASP A 230 -3.16 18.40 5.13
N GLN A 231 -3.36 18.90 6.35
CA GLN A 231 -3.92 18.16 7.49
C GLN A 231 -5.36 17.68 7.25
N ALA A 232 -6.05 18.18 6.22
CA ALA A 232 -7.36 17.67 5.80
C ALA A 232 -7.32 16.18 5.44
N ILE A 233 -6.18 15.64 4.99
CA ILE A 233 -5.98 14.21 4.69
C ILE A 233 -6.39 13.33 5.88
N GLU A 234 -6.05 13.75 7.11
CA GLU A 234 -6.35 12.98 8.32
C GLU A 234 -7.84 12.94 8.67
N ARG A 235 -8.64 13.84 8.10
CA ARG A 235 -10.10 13.92 8.32
C ARG A 235 -10.89 13.09 7.32
N MET A 236 -10.26 12.61 6.24
CA MET A 236 -10.90 11.79 5.20
C MET A 236 -11.21 10.36 5.67
N CYS A 237 -10.71 9.99 6.87
CA CYS A 237 -10.85 8.69 7.54
C CYS A 237 -12.26 8.05 7.57
N TRP A 238 -13.35 8.83 7.56
CA TRP A 238 -14.70 8.28 7.71
C TRP A 238 -15.28 7.70 6.41
N GLN A 239 -14.82 8.15 5.24
CA GLN A 239 -15.36 7.74 3.94
C GLN A 239 -14.78 6.40 3.48
N ASP A 240 -13.52 6.13 3.81
CA ASP A 240 -12.86 4.86 3.47
C ASP A 240 -13.24 3.73 4.45
N HIS A 241 -13.57 4.06 5.70
CA HIS A 241 -14.13 3.09 6.66
C HIS A 241 -15.52 2.57 6.23
N LEU A 242 -16.27 3.37 5.46
CA LEU A 242 -17.52 2.93 4.85
C LEU A 242 -17.27 1.94 3.70
N ARG A 243 -16.15 2.03 2.97
CA ARG A 243 -15.78 1.05 1.92
C ARG A 243 -15.63 -0.36 2.49
N THR A 244 -15.16 -0.48 3.72
CA THR A 244 -15.02 -1.79 4.41
C THR A 244 -16.32 -2.34 4.98
N LEU A 245 -17.38 -1.52 5.07
CA LEU A 245 -18.65 -1.89 5.70
C LEU A 245 -19.83 -1.94 4.73
N ILE A 246 -19.63 -1.49 3.49
CA ILE A 246 -20.68 -1.34 2.48
C ILE A 246 -20.32 -2.17 1.24
N PRO A 247 -21.23 -3.03 0.73
CA PRO A 247 -21.02 -3.75 -0.52
C PRO A 247 -20.70 -2.81 -1.69
N ASP A 248 -19.78 -3.22 -2.58
CA ASP A 248 -19.27 -2.40 -3.69
C ASP A 248 -20.34 -1.65 -4.52
N PRO A 249 -21.52 -2.24 -4.83
CA PRO A 249 -22.56 -1.52 -5.56
C PRO A 249 -23.07 -0.28 -4.83
N LEU A 250 -23.21 -0.36 -3.50
CA LEU A 250 -23.72 0.74 -2.68
C LEU A 250 -22.64 1.81 -2.45
N TYR A 251 -21.37 1.41 -2.33
CA TYR A 251 -20.25 2.36 -2.31
C TYR A 251 -20.18 3.20 -3.61
N ASN A 252 -20.34 2.56 -4.78
CA ASN A 252 -20.31 3.24 -6.07
C ASN A 252 -21.47 4.24 -6.24
N VAL A 253 -22.65 3.95 -5.68
CA VAL A 253 -23.79 4.87 -5.65
C VAL A 253 -23.51 6.08 -4.75
N LEU A 254 -23.00 5.85 -3.54
CA LEU A 254 -22.65 6.92 -2.59
C LEU A 254 -21.55 7.84 -3.15
N ARG A 255 -20.55 7.26 -3.83
CA ARG A 255 -19.49 8.01 -4.53
C ARG A 255 -20.06 8.88 -5.65
N SER A 256 -20.89 8.30 -6.52
CA SER A 256 -21.50 9.02 -7.64
C SER A 256 -22.38 10.18 -7.19
N ALA A 257 -23.08 10.02 -6.06
CA ALA A 257 -23.88 11.08 -5.46
C ALA A 257 -22.99 12.22 -4.92
N ARG A 258 -21.86 11.89 -4.28
CA ARG A 258 -20.90 12.88 -3.78
C ARG A 258 -20.22 13.65 -4.90
N ASP A 259 -19.75 12.98 -5.95
CA ASP A 259 -19.04 13.61 -7.07
C ASP A 259 -19.93 14.66 -7.77
N ARG A 260 -21.25 14.38 -7.83
CA ARG A 260 -22.26 15.35 -8.27
C ARG A 260 -22.37 16.57 -7.34
N ILE A 261 -22.32 16.36 -6.03
CA ILE A 261 -22.40 17.45 -5.03
C ILE A 261 -21.12 18.30 -5.02
N SER A 262 -19.93 17.69 -5.12
CA SER A 262 -18.66 18.42 -5.18
C SER A 262 -18.42 19.11 -6.53
N GLY A 263 -18.90 18.53 -7.63
CA GLY A 263 -18.89 19.16 -8.96
C GLY A 263 -19.73 20.44 -9.00
N VAL A 264 -20.88 20.46 -8.31
CA VAL A 264 -21.75 21.65 -8.18
C VAL A 264 -21.08 22.77 -7.36
N ARG A 265 -20.15 22.46 -6.46
CA ARG A 265 -19.40 23.46 -5.69
C ARG A 265 -18.25 24.11 -6.46
N ARG A 266 -17.69 23.44 -7.47
CA ARG A 266 -16.58 24.00 -8.29
C ARG A 266 -17.04 24.90 -9.44
N SER A 267 -18.33 24.93 -9.78
CA SER A 267 -18.86 25.67 -10.95
C SER A 267 -19.43 27.06 -10.63
N LYS A 268 -19.14 27.66 -9.47
CA LYS A 268 -19.59 29.02 -9.12
C LYS A 268 -18.42 29.91 -8.69
N GLU A 269 -17.71 30.45 -9.67
CA GLU A 269 -17.16 31.82 -9.65
C GLU A 269 -16.63 32.20 -11.05
N PRO A 270 -17.27 33.13 -11.79
CA PRO A 270 -16.62 33.85 -12.86
C PRO A 270 -16.02 35.14 -12.28
N LYS A 271 -14.68 35.27 -12.28
CA LYS A 271 -14.06 36.59 -12.07
C LYS A 271 -14.03 37.36 -13.38
N LEU A 272 -15.06 38.16 -13.59
CA LEU A 272 -15.02 39.36 -14.42
C LEU A 272 -14.74 40.55 -13.50
N ALA A 273 -13.64 41.27 -13.74
CA ALA A 273 -13.53 42.69 -13.44
C ALA A 273 -12.40 43.30 -14.29
N SER A 274 -12.80 44.25 -15.12
CA SER A 274 -12.00 45.11 -15.99
C SER A 274 -11.68 46.44 -15.30
N PHE A 275 -10.73 47.18 -15.91
CA PHE A 275 -10.35 48.60 -15.71
C PHE A 275 -9.49 48.93 -14.46
N SER A 276 -8.46 49.79 -14.51
CA SER A 276 -8.01 50.79 -15.50
C SER A 276 -6.54 51.16 -15.21
N GLY A 277 -5.84 51.73 -16.19
CA GLY A 277 -4.47 52.24 -16.00
C GLY A 277 -3.91 52.92 -17.25
N ASN A 278 -4.35 54.15 -17.47
CA ASN A 278 -3.98 55.06 -18.55
C ASN A 278 -2.46 55.38 -18.53
N SER A 279 -1.76 55.27 -19.65
CA SER A 279 -0.65 56.18 -19.97
C SER A 279 -0.53 56.35 -21.48
N ARG A 280 -0.49 57.62 -21.86
CA ARG A 280 -0.41 58.17 -23.21
C ARG A 280 1.03 58.61 -23.44
N ILE A 281 1.49 58.50 -24.70
CA ILE A 281 2.40 59.44 -25.40
C ILE A 281 3.88 59.35 -24.89
N ASP A 282 4.94 59.14 -25.68
CA ASP A 282 5.36 59.79 -26.93
C ASP A 282 6.54 59.02 -27.61
N GLN A 283 6.71 59.22 -28.93
CA GLN A 283 7.80 58.80 -29.86
C GLN A 283 7.77 57.39 -30.46
#